data_AF-K0XGE3-F1
#
_entry.id   AF-K0XGE3-F1
#
_cell.length_a   1.000
_cell.length_b   1.000
_cell.length_c   1.000
_cell.angle_alpha   90.00
_cell.angle_beta   90.00
_cell.angle_gamma   90.00
#
_symmetry.space_group_name_H-M   'P 1'
#
loop_
_entity.id
_entity.type
_entity.pdbx_description
1 polymer ?
#
loop_
_entity_poly.entity_id
_entity_poly.type
_entity_poly.pdbx_seq_one_letter_code
_entity_poly.pdbx_strand_id
1 'polypeptide(L)'
;MNNLGLFINKLKLNQNKRIQILPVGGYENTLDLHRNLMIDKVLSENARIISIIDGDVKNIVTEKKKESTLWYSIPSDNILFLPIESLEKYLKVQLFDKENFDLMRQIRDCLFELESEVNWFRTEYLQNIASKKADDEKRKKPVKDDKEYFVNGKNLFSILSEKYVSSHDNKNKGDFRKEISKLVIEYNDYSLFETELKKTFNFLFP
;
A
#
# COMPACT_ATOMS: atom_id res chain seq x y z
N MET A 1 -6.22 -6.38 5.45
CA MET A 1 -6.05 -6.07 6.90
C MET A 1 -4.57 -5.79 7.16
N ASN A 2 -4.11 -4.66 7.69
CA ASN A 2 -4.47 -3.24 7.54
C ASN A 2 -3.21 -2.53 8.02
N ASN A 3 -2.37 -2.03 7.12
CA ASN A 3 -1.14 -1.30 7.46
C ASN A 3 -1.46 -0.14 8.42
N LEU A 4 -2.65 0.45 8.27
CA LEU A 4 -3.18 1.46 9.18
C LEU A 4 -3.40 0.97 10.62
N GLY A 5 -3.80 -0.29 10.83
CA GLY A 5 -3.97 -0.85 12.17
C GLY A 5 -2.64 -0.89 12.94
N LEU A 6 -1.53 -1.10 12.24
CA LEU A 6 -0.19 -1.04 12.83
C LEU A 6 0.14 0.40 13.27
N PHE A 7 -0.15 1.41 12.43
CA PHE A 7 0.02 2.82 12.81
C PHE A 7 -0.86 3.22 14.00
N ILE A 8 -2.14 2.83 14.01
CA ILE A 8 -3.07 3.11 15.12
C ILE A 8 -2.55 2.52 16.43
N ASN A 9 -2.06 1.28 16.41
CA ASN A 9 -1.50 0.62 17.58
C ASN A 9 -0.17 1.25 18.02
N LYS A 10 0.75 1.49 17.08
CA LYS A 10 2.06 2.13 17.33
C LYS A 10 1.89 3.49 18.00
N LEU A 11 0.93 4.27 17.52
CA LEU A 11 0.66 5.63 17.99
C LEU A 11 -0.36 5.69 19.14
N LYS A 12 -0.90 4.55 19.57
CA LYS A 12 -1.91 4.42 20.64
C LYS A 12 -3.18 5.26 20.41
N LEU A 13 -3.58 5.45 19.15
CA LEU A 13 -4.72 6.30 18.78
C LEU A 13 -6.08 5.74 19.23
N ASN A 14 -6.14 4.45 19.54
CA ASN A 14 -7.32 3.75 20.03
C ASN A 14 -7.54 3.91 21.56
N GLN A 15 -6.65 4.59 22.29
CA GLN A 15 -6.86 4.82 23.71
C GLN A 15 -8.12 5.66 23.94
N ASN A 16 -9.05 5.10 24.73
CA ASN A 16 -10.35 5.69 25.05
C ASN A 16 -11.25 5.97 23.81
N LYS A 17 -10.95 5.37 22.65
CA LYS A 17 -11.68 5.59 21.39
C LYS A 17 -12.03 4.26 20.73
N ARG A 18 -13.26 4.13 20.23
CA ARG A 18 -13.66 2.98 19.40
C ARG A 18 -13.35 3.29 17.93
N ILE A 19 -12.34 2.63 17.38
CA ILE A 19 -11.95 2.78 15.97
C ILE A 19 -12.34 1.54 15.18
N GLN A 20 -13.13 1.73 14.12
CA GLN A 20 -13.43 0.70 13.13
C GLN A 20 -12.67 1.01 11.85
N ILE A 21 -11.86 0.06 11.37
CA ILE A 21 -11.17 0.19 10.09
C ILE A 21 -11.92 -0.64 9.04
N LEU A 22 -12.33 0.00 7.93
CA LEU A 22 -13.06 -0.64 6.85
C LEU A 22 -12.18 -0.68 5.59
N PRO A 23 -11.82 -1.88 5.07
CA PRO A 23 -11.19 -1.99 3.76
C PRO A 23 -12.27 -1.83 2.67
N VAL A 24 -12.18 -0.77 1.86
CA VAL A 24 -13.20 -0.44 0.83
C VAL A 24 -12.73 -0.80 -0.58
N GLY A 25 -11.42 -0.87 -0.80
CA GLY A 25 -10.81 -1.12 -2.11
C GLY A 25 -10.15 0.13 -2.68
N GLY A 26 -10.37 0.42 -3.95
CA GLY A 26 -9.74 1.55 -4.64
C GLY A 26 -10.08 2.91 -4.03
N TYR A 27 -9.27 3.93 -4.34
CA TYR A 27 -9.43 5.26 -3.78
C TYR A 27 -10.77 5.92 -4.13
N GLU A 28 -11.29 5.71 -5.34
CA GLU A 28 -12.60 6.24 -5.77
C GLU A 28 -13.72 5.68 -4.89
N ASN A 29 -13.82 4.35 -4.79
CA ASN A 29 -14.78 3.69 -3.92
C ASN A 29 -14.66 4.13 -2.45
N THR A 30 -13.42 4.37 -1.98
CA THR A 30 -13.16 4.83 -0.61
C THR A 30 -13.72 6.22 -0.36
N LEU A 31 -13.52 7.16 -1.29
CA LEU A 31 -14.02 8.52 -1.18
C LEU A 31 -15.52 8.61 -1.46
N ASP A 32 -16.05 7.79 -2.37
CA ASP A 32 -17.48 7.67 -2.61
C ASP A 32 -18.22 7.14 -1.38
N LEU A 33 -17.69 6.10 -0.73
CA LEU A 33 -18.26 5.60 0.52
C LEU A 33 -18.25 6.67 1.61
N HIS A 34 -17.12 7.38 1.79
CA HIS A 34 -17.03 8.46 2.78
C HIS A 34 -18.10 9.53 2.51
N ARG A 35 -18.20 9.99 1.26
CA ARG A 35 -19.20 10.99 0.85
C ARG A 35 -20.63 10.50 1.12
N ASN A 36 -20.95 9.27 0.75
CA ASN A 36 -22.30 8.71 0.94
C ASN A 36 -22.63 8.60 2.43
N LEU A 37 -21.71 8.09 3.26
CA LEU A 37 -21.91 8.01 4.72
C LEU A 37 -22.15 9.38 5.37
N MET A 38 -21.53 10.44 4.85
CA MET A 38 -21.76 11.81 5.32
C MET A 38 -23.11 12.39 4.85
N ILE A 39 -23.43 12.27 3.56
CA ILE A 39 -24.63 12.87 2.96
C ILE A 39 -25.89 12.19 3.51
N ASP A 40 -25.87 10.86 3.56
CA ASP A 40 -27.02 10.06 3.99
C ASP A 40 -27.16 10.02 5.52
N LYS A 41 -26.25 10.68 6.26
CA LYS A 41 -26.20 10.72 7.74
C LYS A 41 -26.37 9.34 8.38
N VAL A 42 -25.72 8.34 7.78
CA VAL A 42 -25.82 6.93 8.20
C VAL A 42 -25.23 6.73 9.60
N LEU A 43 -24.20 7.50 9.93
CA LEU A 43 -23.52 7.41 11.21
C LEU A 43 -24.09 8.44 12.20
N SER A 44 -23.96 8.13 13.50
CA SER A 44 -24.35 9.06 14.57
C SER A 44 -23.56 10.37 14.51
N GLU A 45 -24.11 11.45 15.08
CA GLU A 45 -23.50 12.79 15.05
C GLU A 45 -22.09 12.85 15.67
N ASN A 46 -21.78 11.90 16.57
CA ASN A 46 -20.49 11.76 17.23
C ASN A 46 -19.49 10.90 16.44
N ALA A 47 -19.93 10.21 15.39
CA ALA A 47 -19.03 9.48 14.53
C ALA A 47 -18.23 10.44 13.65
N ARG A 48 -16.97 10.09 13.41
CA ARG A 48 -16.10 10.81 12.49
C ARG A 48 -15.46 9.81 11.54
N ILE A 49 -15.21 10.25 10.32
CA ILE A 49 -14.67 9.43 9.25
C ILE A 49 -13.36 10.06 8.79
N ILE A 50 -12.32 9.22 8.67
CA ILE A 50 -11.07 9.55 8.00
C ILE A 50 -10.90 8.57 6.85
N SER A 51 -10.63 9.09 5.66
CA SER A 51 -10.19 8.27 4.52
C SER A 51 -8.68 8.30 4.45
N ILE A 52 -8.06 7.11 4.39
CA ILE A 52 -6.62 6.96 4.20
C ILE A 52 -6.41 6.16 2.94
N ILE A 53 -5.80 6.79 1.95
CA ILE A 53 -5.65 6.25 0.58
C ILE A 53 -4.18 6.25 0.16
N ASP A 54 -3.89 5.53 -0.91
CA ASP A 54 -2.56 5.37 -1.51
C ASP A 54 -1.92 6.72 -1.88
N GLY A 55 -0.59 6.82 -1.77
CA GLY A 55 0.13 8.08 -1.95
C GLY A 55 0.17 8.60 -3.40
N ASP A 56 0.06 7.70 -4.38
CA ASP A 56 0.16 8.03 -5.81
C ASP A 56 -1.05 8.81 -6.34
N VAL A 57 -2.20 8.73 -5.68
CA VAL A 57 -3.43 9.42 -6.09
C VAL A 57 -3.58 10.82 -5.50
N LYS A 58 -2.60 11.32 -4.73
CA LYS A 58 -2.69 12.62 -4.04
C LYS A 58 -3.00 13.78 -4.96
N ASN A 59 -2.27 13.91 -6.07
CA ASN A 59 -2.48 15.00 -7.02
C ASN A 59 -3.84 14.85 -7.72
N ILE A 60 -4.17 13.64 -8.18
CA ILE A 60 -5.44 13.31 -8.84
C ILE A 60 -6.64 13.67 -7.95
N VAL A 61 -6.61 13.27 -6.67
CA VAL A 61 -7.69 13.55 -5.71
C VAL A 61 -7.79 15.04 -5.41
N THR A 62 -6.65 15.73 -5.28
CA THR A 62 -6.61 17.17 -5.03
C THR A 62 -7.20 17.96 -6.20
N GLU A 63 -6.86 17.59 -7.43
CA GLU A 63 -7.40 18.18 -8.66
C GLU A 63 -8.90 17.86 -8.81
N LYS A 64 -9.30 16.59 -8.68
CA LYS A 64 -10.71 16.18 -8.76
C LYS A 64 -11.60 16.93 -7.76
N LYS A 65 -11.12 17.19 -6.53
CA LYS A 65 -11.85 17.99 -5.54
C LYS A 65 -12.00 19.46 -5.94
N LYS A 66 -11.00 20.04 -6.63
CA LYS A 66 -11.03 21.44 -7.08
C LYS A 66 -11.91 21.61 -8.33
N GLU A 67 -11.79 20.71 -9.29
CA GLU A 67 -12.34 20.87 -10.64
C GLU A 67 -13.73 20.22 -10.80
N SER A 68 -13.93 19.03 -10.23
CA SER A 68 -15.01 18.14 -10.70
C SER A 68 -16.25 18.11 -9.81
N THR A 69 -16.33 18.95 -8.78
CA THR A 69 -17.35 18.90 -7.70
C THR A 69 -17.43 17.54 -6.97
N LEU A 70 -16.60 16.55 -7.31
CA LEU A 70 -16.55 15.26 -6.62
C LEU A 70 -15.85 15.42 -5.27
N TRP A 71 -16.44 14.83 -4.23
CA TRP A 71 -15.90 14.80 -2.86
C TRP A 71 -15.63 16.17 -2.21
N TYR A 72 -16.19 17.27 -2.75
CA TYR A 72 -16.08 18.61 -2.18
C TYR A 72 -16.64 18.68 -0.75
N SER A 73 -17.65 17.84 -0.46
CA SER A 73 -18.31 17.75 0.84
C SER A 73 -17.45 17.08 1.91
N ILE A 74 -16.38 16.39 1.52
CA ILE A 74 -15.43 15.80 2.46
C ILE A 74 -14.40 16.87 2.84
N PRO A 75 -14.19 17.21 4.12
CA PRO A 75 -13.12 18.11 4.50
C PRO A 75 -11.75 17.56 4.08
N SER A 76 -10.86 18.42 3.57
CA SER A 76 -9.53 17.98 3.11
C SER A 76 -8.72 17.34 4.23
N ASP A 77 -8.87 17.83 5.47
CA ASP A 77 -8.18 17.27 6.65
C ASP A 77 -8.64 15.85 7.02
N ASN A 78 -9.77 15.40 6.48
CA ASN A 78 -10.27 14.04 6.67
C ASN A 78 -9.73 13.05 5.62
N ILE A 79 -8.91 13.50 4.67
CA ILE A 79 -8.29 12.66 3.65
C ILE A 79 -6.78 12.67 3.85
N LEU A 80 -6.24 11.54 4.27
CA LEU A 80 -4.79 11.34 4.40
C LEU A 80 -4.28 10.43 3.29
N PHE A 81 -3.02 10.63 2.94
CA PHE A 81 -2.33 9.84 1.92
C PHE A 81 -1.22 9.04 2.58
N LEU A 82 -1.09 7.77 2.20
CA LEU A 82 0.01 6.94 2.66
C LEU A 82 1.35 7.50 2.16
N PRO A 83 2.44 7.34 2.94
CA PRO A 83 3.77 7.80 2.55
C PRO A 83 4.42 6.97 1.43
N ILE A 84 3.70 5.96 0.94
CA ILE A 84 4.09 5.09 -0.17
C ILE A 84 2.96 5.04 -1.19
N GLU A 85 3.28 4.79 -2.47
CA GLU A 85 2.26 4.62 -3.51
C GLU A 85 1.38 3.41 -3.21
N SER A 86 1.96 2.22 -3.27
CA SER A 86 1.36 0.97 -2.81
C SER A 86 2.49 0.06 -2.34
N LEU A 87 2.15 -0.97 -1.57
CA LEU A 87 3.12 -1.96 -1.11
C LEU A 87 3.84 -2.63 -2.28
N GLU A 88 3.10 -3.05 -3.29
CA GLU A 88 3.62 -3.74 -4.48
C GLU A 88 4.60 -2.86 -5.26
N LYS A 89 4.20 -1.62 -5.58
CA LYS A 89 5.07 -0.67 -6.28
C LYS A 89 6.30 -0.31 -5.46
N TYR A 90 6.12 -0.08 -4.16
CA TYR A 90 7.22 0.21 -3.25
C TYR A 90 8.27 -0.91 -3.29
N LEU A 91 7.83 -2.17 -3.17
CA LEU A 91 8.74 -3.32 -3.25
C LEU A 91 9.43 -3.41 -4.61
N LYS A 92 8.72 -3.21 -5.73
CA LYS A 92 9.35 -3.18 -7.06
C LYS A 92 10.43 -2.11 -7.16
N VAL A 93 10.13 -0.89 -6.74
CA VAL A 93 11.10 0.22 -6.80
C VAL A 93 12.32 -0.07 -5.94
N GLN A 94 12.12 -0.50 -4.69
CA GLN A 94 13.24 -0.73 -3.78
C GLN A 94 14.06 -1.96 -4.18
N LEU A 95 13.41 -3.07 -4.52
CA LEU A 95 14.09 -4.34 -4.75
C LEU A 95 14.62 -4.48 -6.19
N PHE A 96 13.96 -3.89 -7.18
CA PHE A 96 14.39 -4.05 -8.58
C PHE A 96 15.00 -2.77 -9.15
N ASP A 97 14.33 -1.61 -9.02
CA ASP A 97 14.80 -0.39 -9.69
C ASP A 97 16.02 0.25 -9.01
N LYS A 98 16.04 0.22 -7.68
CA LYS A 98 17.09 0.79 -6.83
C LYS A 98 18.09 -0.24 -6.33
N GLU A 99 17.77 -1.53 -6.44
CA GLU A 99 18.57 -2.64 -5.90
C GLU A 99 18.98 -2.40 -4.43
N ASN A 100 18.02 -2.05 -3.57
CA ASN A 100 18.23 -1.84 -2.14
C ASN A 100 18.52 -3.18 -1.42
N PHE A 101 19.80 -3.55 -1.40
CA PHE A 101 20.27 -4.79 -0.77
C PHE A 101 20.05 -4.86 0.74
N ASP A 102 19.98 -3.73 1.43
CA ASP A 102 19.71 -3.70 2.87
C ASP A 102 18.27 -4.14 3.15
N LEU A 103 17.29 -3.58 2.42
CA LEU A 103 15.90 -4.01 2.54
C LEU A 103 15.72 -5.46 2.08
N MET A 104 16.37 -5.87 0.98
CA MET A 104 16.31 -7.27 0.53
C MET A 104 16.81 -8.23 1.59
N ARG A 105 17.91 -7.90 2.27
CA ARG A 105 18.48 -8.71 3.34
C ARG A 105 17.52 -8.84 4.51
N GLN A 106 16.91 -7.73 4.94
CA GLN A 106 15.88 -7.75 5.98
C GLN A 106 14.69 -8.64 5.58
N ILE A 107 14.21 -8.51 4.35
CA ILE A 107 13.10 -9.34 3.84
C ILE A 107 13.48 -10.82 3.83
N ARG A 108 14.68 -11.16 3.34
CA ARG A 108 15.19 -12.54 3.34
C ARG A 108 15.27 -13.09 4.75
N ASP A 109 15.94 -12.38 5.65
CA ASP A 109 16.23 -12.86 7.00
C ASP A 109 14.97 -13.01 7.85
N CYS A 110 13.96 -12.16 7.63
CA CYS A 110 12.72 -12.21 8.39
C CYS A 110 11.63 -13.11 7.79
N LEU A 111 11.59 -13.30 6.46
CA LEU A 111 10.47 -13.94 5.78
C LEU A 111 10.86 -15.15 4.92
N PHE A 112 12.14 -15.36 4.65
CA PHE A 112 12.63 -16.40 3.75
C PHE A 112 13.90 -17.07 4.30
N GLU A 113 13.79 -17.68 5.48
CA GLU A 113 14.93 -18.29 6.20
C GLU A 113 15.69 -19.36 5.39
N LEU A 114 15.01 -20.02 4.44
CA LEU A 114 15.60 -21.05 3.59
C LEU A 114 16.36 -20.48 2.38
N GLU A 115 16.21 -19.19 2.08
CA GLU A 115 16.87 -18.55 0.95
C GLU A 115 18.24 -18.00 1.37
N SER A 116 19.28 -18.42 0.66
CA SER A 116 20.64 -17.97 0.92
C SER A 116 20.96 -16.66 0.20
N GLU A 117 20.49 -16.51 -1.05
CA GLU A 117 20.75 -15.35 -1.89
C GLU A 117 19.82 -14.18 -1.53
N VAL A 118 20.39 -12.97 -1.43
CA VAL A 118 19.63 -11.75 -1.07
C VAL A 118 18.61 -11.37 -2.15
N ASN A 119 18.91 -11.69 -3.41
CA ASN A 119 18.12 -11.34 -4.59
C ASN A 119 17.60 -12.57 -5.34
N TRP A 120 17.32 -13.68 -4.63
CA TRP A 120 16.88 -14.97 -5.20
C TRP A 120 15.71 -14.83 -6.20
N PHE A 121 14.82 -13.86 -6.01
CA PHE A 121 13.65 -13.60 -6.85
C PHE A 121 14.00 -13.01 -8.23
N ARG A 122 15.22 -12.49 -8.42
CA ARG A 122 15.61 -11.67 -9.57
C ARG A 122 15.56 -12.44 -10.88
N THR A 123 16.02 -13.69 -10.86
CA THR A 123 16.07 -14.55 -12.06
C THR A 123 14.68 -14.79 -12.62
N GLU A 124 13.74 -15.20 -11.76
CA GLU A 124 12.35 -15.44 -12.15
C GLU A 124 11.66 -14.13 -12.62
N TYR A 125 11.92 -13.02 -11.93
CA TYR A 125 11.35 -11.72 -12.30
C TYR A 125 11.81 -11.27 -13.71
N LEU A 126 13.10 -11.43 -14.03
CA LEU A 126 13.64 -11.12 -15.36
C LEU A 126 13.10 -12.08 -16.45
N GLN A 127 12.91 -13.36 -16.12
CA GLN A 127 12.28 -14.31 -17.05
C GLN A 127 10.82 -13.93 -17.36
N ASN A 128 10.08 -13.44 -16.37
CA ASN A 128 8.72 -12.92 -16.57
C ASN A 128 8.72 -11.67 -17.47
N ILE A 129 9.70 -10.77 -17.33
CA ILE A 129 9.87 -9.61 -18.21
C ILE A 129 10.18 -10.06 -19.64
N ALA A 130 11.16 -10.96 -19.83
CA ALA A 130 11.53 -11.48 -21.15
C ALA A 130 10.34 -12.17 -21.84
N SER A 131 9.57 -12.96 -21.10
CA SER A 131 8.36 -13.62 -21.61
C SER A 131 7.30 -12.60 -22.04
N LYS A 132 7.13 -11.53 -21.25
CA LYS A 132 6.15 -10.48 -21.56
C LYS A 132 6.58 -9.63 -22.76
N LYS A 133 7.88 -9.35 -22.87
CA LYS A 133 8.50 -8.68 -24.00
C LYS A 133 8.30 -9.45 -25.31
N ALA A 134 8.58 -10.75 -25.31
CA ALA A 134 8.33 -11.60 -26.46
C ALA A 134 6.83 -11.67 -26.87
N ASP A 135 5.91 -11.65 -25.91
CA ASP A 135 4.46 -11.57 -26.18
C ASP A 135 4.05 -10.24 -26.80
N ASP A 136 4.60 -9.12 -26.32
CA ASP A 136 4.33 -7.80 -26.89
C ASP A 136 4.91 -7.65 -28.31
N GLU A 137 6.11 -8.20 -28.58
CA GLU A 137 6.70 -8.28 -29.93
C GLU A 137 5.80 -9.05 -30.90
N LYS A 138 5.33 -10.25 -30.51
CA LYS A 138 4.39 -11.06 -31.30
C LYS A 138 3.09 -10.31 -31.61
N ARG A 139 2.65 -9.45 -30.69
CA ARG A 139 1.44 -8.63 -30.80
C ARG A 139 1.68 -7.28 -31.48
N LYS A 140 2.89 -7.02 -31.99
CA LYS A 140 3.30 -5.74 -32.60
C LYS A 140 3.07 -4.53 -31.68
N LYS A 141 3.18 -4.74 -30.37
CA LYS A 141 3.14 -3.66 -29.37
C LYS A 141 4.54 -3.08 -29.20
N PRO A 142 4.66 -1.80 -28.79
CA PRO A 142 5.96 -1.22 -28.50
C PRO A 142 6.63 -1.99 -27.36
N VAL A 143 7.85 -2.46 -27.64
CA VAL A 143 8.74 -3.05 -26.65
C VAL A 143 9.26 -1.95 -25.74
N LYS A 144 9.26 -2.22 -24.44
CA LYS A 144 9.64 -1.25 -23.41
C LYS A 144 10.96 -1.63 -22.75
N ASP A 145 11.53 -0.72 -21.97
CA ASP A 145 12.63 -1.05 -21.07
C ASP A 145 12.16 -2.01 -19.96
N ASP A 146 13.07 -2.80 -19.41
CA ASP A 146 12.77 -3.77 -18.34
C ASP A 146 12.11 -3.09 -17.13
N LYS A 147 12.51 -1.84 -16.80
CA LYS A 147 11.92 -1.07 -15.69
C LYS A 147 10.47 -0.64 -15.96
N GLU A 148 10.06 -0.59 -17.22
CA GLU A 148 8.72 -0.22 -17.66
C GLU A 148 7.76 -1.42 -17.75
N TYR A 149 8.27 -2.63 -17.55
CA TYR A 149 7.44 -3.82 -17.35
C TYR A 149 7.03 -3.97 -15.89
N PHE A 150 5.79 -4.43 -15.68
CA PHE A 150 5.20 -4.65 -14.35
C PHE A 150 5.34 -3.47 -13.38
N VAL A 151 5.18 -2.23 -13.87
CA VAL A 151 5.32 -0.97 -13.09
C VAL A 151 4.46 -0.97 -11.81
N ASN A 152 3.33 -1.67 -11.81
CA ASN A 152 2.47 -1.80 -10.63
C ASN A 152 3.02 -2.72 -9.52
N GLY A 153 4.18 -3.36 -9.75
CA GLY A 153 4.86 -4.26 -8.82
C GLY A 153 4.15 -5.59 -8.54
N LYS A 154 3.00 -5.87 -9.18
CA LYS A 154 2.19 -7.06 -8.88
C LYS A 154 2.89 -8.37 -9.20
N ASN A 155 3.70 -8.41 -10.26
CA ASN A 155 4.43 -9.63 -10.63
C ASN A 155 5.48 -9.97 -9.55
N LEU A 156 6.32 -9.00 -9.16
CA LEU A 156 7.30 -9.20 -8.09
C LEU A 156 6.60 -9.59 -6.77
N PHE A 157 5.51 -8.91 -6.40
CA PHE A 157 4.75 -9.28 -5.22
C PHE A 157 4.21 -10.72 -5.29
N SER A 158 3.80 -11.18 -6.48
CA SER A 158 3.33 -12.57 -6.66
C SER A 158 4.45 -13.56 -6.37
N ILE A 159 5.62 -13.38 -6.98
CA ILE A 159 6.82 -14.23 -6.78
C ILE A 159 7.13 -14.36 -5.28
N LEU A 160 7.26 -13.21 -4.59
CA LEU A 160 7.56 -13.19 -3.15
C LEU A 160 6.45 -13.88 -2.34
N SER A 161 5.19 -13.62 -2.67
CA SER A 161 4.05 -14.20 -1.94
C SER A 161 3.91 -15.70 -2.14
N GLU A 162 4.14 -16.20 -3.35
CA GLU A 162 4.06 -17.61 -3.70
C GLU A 162 5.18 -18.38 -3.00
N LYS A 163 6.39 -17.82 -3.01
CA LYS A 163 7.51 -18.39 -2.27
C LYS A 163 7.22 -18.48 -0.77
N TYR A 164 6.70 -17.41 -0.18
CA TYR A 164 6.36 -17.38 1.25
C TYR A 164 5.33 -18.45 1.61
N VAL A 165 4.28 -18.59 0.80
CA VAL A 165 3.23 -19.60 0.99
C VAL A 165 3.79 -21.02 0.81
N SER A 166 4.70 -21.24 -0.14
CA SER A 166 5.34 -22.55 -0.33
C SER A 166 6.31 -22.94 0.78
N SER A 167 6.90 -21.97 1.48
CA SER A 167 7.90 -22.22 2.52
C SER A 167 7.32 -22.25 3.94
N HIS A 168 6.05 -21.88 4.13
CA HIS A 168 5.40 -21.85 5.43
C HIS A 168 4.10 -22.65 5.44
N ASP A 169 4.04 -23.66 6.31
CA ASP A 169 2.83 -24.45 6.50
C ASP A 169 1.66 -23.60 7.02
N ASN A 170 0.47 -23.83 6.47
CA ASN A 170 -0.78 -23.16 6.85
C ASN A 170 -0.78 -21.62 6.74
N LYS A 171 0.13 -21.04 5.95
CA LYS A 171 0.12 -19.60 5.64
C LYS A 171 -0.49 -19.34 4.27
N ASN A 172 -1.07 -18.16 4.11
CA ASN A 172 -1.64 -17.70 2.84
C ASN A 172 -1.06 -16.35 2.42
N LYS A 173 -1.43 -15.90 1.22
CA LYS A 173 -1.01 -14.60 0.65
C LYS A 173 -1.37 -13.40 1.53
N GLY A 174 -2.45 -13.50 2.31
CA GLY A 174 -2.85 -12.48 3.28
C GLY A 174 -1.90 -12.39 4.46
N ASP A 175 -1.38 -13.52 4.95
CA ASP A 175 -0.36 -13.55 6.00
C ASP A 175 0.95 -12.93 5.51
N PHE A 176 1.40 -13.32 4.31
CA PHE A 176 2.56 -12.68 3.67
C PHE A 176 2.40 -11.17 3.61
N ARG A 177 1.26 -10.68 3.10
CA ARG A 177 0.97 -9.25 2.98
C ARG A 177 1.06 -8.55 4.34
N LYS A 178 0.61 -9.18 5.41
CA LYS A 178 0.66 -8.62 6.76
C LYS A 178 2.09 -8.50 7.26
N GLU A 179 2.89 -9.56 7.14
CA GLU A 179 4.26 -9.58 7.64
C GLU A 179 5.19 -8.66 6.83
N ILE A 180 5.10 -8.68 5.50
CA ILE A 180 5.90 -7.77 4.67
C ILE A 180 5.52 -6.31 4.90
N SER A 181 4.24 -6.00 5.12
CA SER A 181 3.82 -4.64 5.48
C SER A 181 4.38 -4.19 6.81
N LYS A 182 4.40 -5.08 7.81
CA LYS A 182 4.99 -4.79 9.12
C LYS A 182 6.49 -4.47 8.98
N LEU A 183 7.21 -5.32 8.25
CA LEU A 183 8.63 -5.12 7.97
C LEU A 183 8.89 -3.78 7.26
N VAL A 184 8.10 -3.44 6.24
CA VAL A 184 8.22 -2.15 5.53
C VAL A 184 7.96 -0.97 6.48
N ILE A 185 6.99 -1.07 7.38
CA ILE A 185 6.71 -0.01 8.38
C ILE A 185 7.86 0.15 9.38
N GLU A 186 8.51 -0.94 9.77
CA GLU A 186 9.64 -0.91 10.70
C GLU A 186 10.93 -0.42 10.02
N TYR A 187 11.12 -0.73 8.74
CA TYR A 187 12.29 -0.35 7.97
C TYR A 187 12.32 1.14 7.58
N ASN A 188 11.16 1.74 7.28
CA ASN A 188 11.10 3.13 6.81
C ASN A 188 10.81 4.12 7.95
N ASP A 189 11.35 5.33 7.83
CA ASP A 189 10.92 6.45 8.66
C ASP A 189 9.62 7.05 8.12
N TYR A 190 8.54 6.88 8.88
CA TYR A 190 7.23 7.45 8.62
C TYR A 190 6.83 8.53 9.64
N SER A 191 7.79 9.13 10.35
CA SER A 191 7.57 10.15 11.39
C SER A 191 6.69 11.32 10.94
N LEU A 192 6.85 11.79 9.70
CA LEU A 192 6.01 12.84 9.12
C LEU A 192 4.54 12.41 9.02
N PHE A 193 4.29 11.24 8.43
CA PHE A 193 2.94 10.68 8.30
C PHE A 193 2.34 10.38 9.68
N GLU A 194 3.13 9.84 10.61
CA GLU A 194 2.69 9.58 11.99
C GLU A 194 2.28 10.87 12.72
N THR A 195 3.00 11.96 12.48
CA THR A 195 2.69 13.30 13.03
C THR A 195 1.41 13.84 12.42
N GLU A 196 1.25 13.75 11.11
CA GLU A 196 0.03 14.18 10.40
C GLU A 196 -1.19 13.38 10.88
N LEU A 197 -1.07 12.04 10.93
CA LEU A 197 -2.12 11.16 11.42
C LEU A 197 -2.53 11.50 12.86
N LYS A 198 -1.58 11.73 13.77
CA LYS A 198 -1.86 12.17 15.15
C LYS A 198 -2.60 13.51 15.20
N LYS A 199 -2.15 14.49 14.41
CA LYS A 199 -2.79 15.82 14.35
C LYS A 199 -4.24 15.71 13.87
N THR A 200 -4.48 14.99 12.78
CA THR A 200 -5.82 14.77 12.24
C THR A 200 -6.71 14.03 13.24
N PHE A 201 -6.18 13.00 13.91
CA PHE A 201 -6.94 12.27 14.93
C PHE A 201 -7.32 13.16 16.11
N ASN A 202 -6.40 13.98 16.63
CA ASN A 202 -6.70 14.87 17.74
C ASN A 202 -7.67 16.00 17.35
N PHE A 203 -7.61 16.45 16.10
CA PHE A 203 -8.55 17.46 15.59
C PHE A 203 -9.97 16.91 15.42
N LEU A 204 -10.11 15.70 14.87
CA LEU A 204 -11.41 15.12 14.59
C LEU A 204 -12.05 14.45 15.82
N PHE A 205 -11.23 13.92 16.72
CA PHE A 205 -11.64 13.18 17.91
C PHE A 205 -11.05 13.82 19.18
N PRO A 206 -11.50 15.04 19.56
CA PRO A 206 -11.05 15.71 20.77
C PRO A 206 -11.36 14.92 22.05
#